data_AF-A0A0H4C313-F1
#
_entry.id   AF-A0A0H4C313-F1
#
_cell.length_a   1.000
_cell.length_b   1.000
_cell.length_c   1.000
_cell.angle_alpha   90.00
_cell.angle_beta   90.00
_cell.angle_gamma   90.00
#
_symmetry.space_group_name_H-M   'P 1'
#
loop_
_entity.id
_entity.type
_entity.pdbx_description
1 polymer ?
#
loop_
_entity_poly.entity_id
_entity_poly.type
_entity_poly.pdbx_seq_one_letter_code
_entity_poly.pdbx_strand_id
1 'polypeptide(L)'
;MGSGVRTLRIAAVSAGLALTLGATAAPATAHTQRSTATTPARTAAAPAPTGLAYTYDAAGQTVTVTWNPQDPADTLTRNYRPGLCGPTPQDPCFIAPHVILGTSYSFKKAPGTAPAYIKIYAETATHTLTGSQTLTVTV
;
A
#
# COMPACT_ATOMS: atom_id res chain seq x y z
N MET A 1 -43.33 -26.51 -4.83
CA MET A 1 -43.22 -25.31 -3.97
C MET A 1 -42.03 -24.51 -4.49
N GLY A 2 -42.11 -23.31 -5.01
CA GLY A 2 -43.17 -22.31 -5.08
C GLY A 2 -42.48 -20.95 -5.17
N SER A 3 -42.53 -20.34 -6.36
CA SER A 3 -42.54 -18.90 -6.67
C SER A 3 -41.38 -17.96 -6.25
N GLY A 4 -40.94 -17.17 -7.24
CA GLY A 4 -40.16 -15.94 -7.05
C GLY A 4 -39.79 -15.18 -8.34
N VAL A 5 -40.75 -14.93 -9.23
CA VAL A 5 -40.59 -14.08 -10.44
C VAL A 5 -40.82 -12.60 -10.08
N ARG A 6 -40.04 -11.69 -10.69
CA ARG A 6 -40.40 -10.30 -11.11
C ARG A 6 -39.31 -9.81 -12.10
N THR A 7 -39.45 -9.81 -13.43
CA THR A 7 -40.22 -8.90 -14.35
C THR A 7 -39.80 -7.42 -14.17
N LEU A 8 -39.44 -6.54 -15.13
CA LEU A 8 -39.76 -6.25 -16.56
C LEU A 8 -38.49 -5.64 -17.24
N ARG A 9 -38.12 -5.89 -18.51
CA ARG A 9 -38.66 -5.48 -19.84
C ARG A 9 -38.68 -3.97 -20.16
N ILE A 10 -37.81 -3.52 -21.08
CA ILE A 10 -38.06 -2.49 -22.13
C ILE A 10 -37.08 -2.79 -23.29
N ALA A 11 -37.47 -3.54 -24.33
CA ALA A 11 -38.17 -3.17 -25.57
C ALA A 11 -37.25 -2.51 -26.63
N ALA A 12 -37.21 -3.21 -27.77
CA ALA A 12 -36.45 -2.95 -28.98
C ALA A 12 -37.05 -1.84 -29.85
N VAL A 13 -36.26 -1.31 -30.78
CA VAL A 13 -36.78 -0.90 -32.09
C VAL A 13 -35.75 -1.27 -33.16
N SER A 14 -36.17 -2.18 -34.04
CA SER A 14 -35.53 -2.43 -35.34
C SER A 14 -36.27 -1.59 -36.39
N ALA A 15 -35.54 -0.96 -37.30
CA ALA A 15 -36.07 -0.54 -38.60
C ALA A 15 -34.96 -0.69 -39.63
N GLY A 16 -35.17 -1.57 -40.61
CA GLY A 16 -34.28 -1.75 -41.75
C GLY A 16 -34.66 -0.84 -42.91
N LEU A 17 -33.69 -0.55 -43.78
CA LEU A 17 -33.93 -0.23 -45.19
C LEU A 17 -32.64 -0.49 -45.99
N ALA A 18 -32.75 -1.29 -47.06
CA ALA A 18 -31.68 -1.59 -47.99
C ALA A 18 -31.57 -0.51 -49.08
N LEU A 19 -30.35 -0.16 -49.49
CA LEU A 19 -30.01 0.52 -50.75
C LEU A 19 -28.59 0.10 -51.17
N THR A 20 -28.47 -0.66 -52.26
CA THR A 20 -27.22 -0.92 -53.00
C THR A 20 -26.80 0.33 -53.76
N LEU A 21 -25.52 0.73 -53.75
CA LEU A 21 -24.80 1.43 -54.84
C LEU A 21 -23.34 1.76 -54.44
N GLY A 22 -22.38 1.39 -55.31
CA GLY A 22 -21.11 2.11 -55.49
C GLY A 22 -19.90 1.66 -54.65
N ALA A 23 -19.13 0.70 -55.16
CA ALA A 23 -17.75 0.50 -54.71
C ALA A 23 -16.86 1.65 -55.20
N THR A 24 -16.21 2.37 -54.28
CA THR A 24 -14.92 3.02 -54.54
C THR A 24 -14.03 2.77 -53.33
N ALA A 25 -13.01 1.93 -53.53
CA ALA A 25 -11.99 1.65 -52.53
C ALA A 25 -11.17 2.93 -52.29
N ALA A 26 -11.31 3.53 -51.11
CA ALA A 26 -10.35 4.52 -50.64
C ALA A 26 -9.08 3.77 -50.16
N PRO A 27 -7.87 4.23 -50.51
CA PRO A 27 -6.65 3.57 -50.05
C PRO A 27 -6.56 3.73 -48.52
N ALA A 28 -6.57 2.61 -47.81
CA ALA A 28 -6.27 2.56 -46.39
C ALA A 28 -4.83 3.04 -46.18
N THR A 29 -4.65 4.26 -45.70
CA THR A 29 -3.35 4.74 -45.23
C THR A 29 -3.04 3.98 -43.95
N ALA A 30 -2.19 2.96 -44.05
CA ALA A 30 -1.69 2.21 -42.90
C ALA A 30 -0.96 3.17 -41.94
N HIS A 31 -1.65 3.59 -40.89
CA HIS A 31 -1.02 4.30 -39.79
C HIS A 31 -0.18 3.28 -39.02
N THR A 32 1.14 3.38 -39.15
CA THR A 32 2.05 2.58 -38.35
C THR A 32 1.95 3.08 -36.91
N GLN A 33 1.07 2.48 -36.11
CA GLN A 33 1.01 2.73 -34.68
C GLN A 33 2.28 2.14 -34.04
N ARG A 34 3.32 2.98 -33.92
CA ARG A 34 4.49 2.65 -33.11
C ARG A 34 4.03 2.57 -31.66
N SER A 35 3.78 1.36 -31.19
CA SER A 35 3.52 1.09 -29.78
C SER A 35 4.80 1.40 -29.00
N THR A 36 4.90 2.59 -28.42
CA THR A 36 5.90 2.88 -27.39
C THR A 36 5.39 2.27 -26.10
N ALA A 37 5.68 0.98 -25.91
CA ALA A 37 5.50 0.34 -24.60
C ALA A 37 6.49 0.98 -23.63
N THR A 38 6.04 2.01 -22.91
CA THR A 38 6.79 2.58 -21.79
C THR A 38 6.76 1.54 -20.68
N THR A 39 7.87 0.84 -20.46
CA THR A 39 8.02 0.01 -19.26
C THR A 39 7.96 0.96 -18.06
N PRO A 40 7.02 0.79 -17.11
CA PRO A 40 6.97 1.66 -15.95
C PRO A 40 8.30 1.54 -15.19
N ALA A 41 8.93 2.69 -14.94
CA ALA A 41 10.15 2.73 -14.13
C ALA A 41 9.81 2.18 -12.74
N ARG A 42 10.51 1.12 -12.32
CA ARG A 42 10.38 0.57 -10.97
C ARG A 42 10.97 1.59 -9.99
N THR A 43 10.12 2.19 -9.16
CA THR A 43 10.59 3.04 -8.06
C THR A 43 11.51 2.22 -7.15
N ALA A 44 12.73 2.70 -6.93
CA ALA A 44 13.65 2.09 -5.98
C ALA A 44 13.07 2.23 -4.56
N ALA A 45 13.03 1.14 -3.82
CA ALA A 45 12.53 1.11 -2.44
C ALA A 45 13.71 1.21 -1.47
N ALA A 46 13.51 1.92 -0.36
CA ALA A 46 14.47 1.94 0.74
C ALA A 46 14.62 0.54 1.38
N PRO A 47 15.78 0.21 1.98
CA PRO A 47 15.93 -0.98 2.81
C PRO A 47 14.94 -1.00 3.99
N ALA A 48 14.49 -2.19 4.39
CA ALA A 48 13.64 -2.33 5.57
C ALA A 48 14.46 -2.07 6.85
N PRO A 49 13.91 -1.36 7.86
CA PRO A 49 14.54 -1.25 9.17
C PRO A 49 14.73 -2.64 9.82
N THR A 50 15.86 -2.84 10.51
CA THR A 50 16.24 -4.10 11.14
C THR A 50 16.60 -3.92 12.61
N GLY A 51 16.71 -5.02 13.36
CA GLY A 51 17.11 -4.98 14.78
C GLY A 51 16.09 -4.31 15.69
N LEU A 52 14.79 -4.42 15.37
CA LEU A 52 13.73 -3.82 16.18
C LEU A 52 13.72 -4.45 17.58
N ALA A 53 13.71 -3.60 18.60
CA ALA A 53 13.56 -3.99 20.00
C ALA A 53 12.70 -2.96 20.73
N TYR A 54 12.18 -3.32 21.91
CA TYR A 54 11.49 -2.36 22.77
C TYR A 54 11.93 -2.44 24.23
N THR A 55 11.83 -1.31 24.92
CA THR A 55 11.88 -1.21 26.38
C THR A 55 10.54 -0.71 26.90
N TYR A 56 10.27 -0.96 28.18
CA TYR A 56 9.06 -0.50 28.85
C TYR A 56 9.39 0.21 30.15
N ASP A 57 8.92 1.44 30.28
CA ASP A 57 8.90 2.19 31.54
C ASP A 57 7.51 2.02 32.19
N ALA A 58 7.46 1.29 33.29
CA ALA A 58 6.22 1.00 34.01
C ALA A 58 5.64 2.23 34.73
N ALA A 59 6.48 3.17 35.19
CA ALA A 59 6.01 4.37 35.89
C ALA A 59 5.26 5.30 34.92
N GLY A 60 5.80 5.45 33.71
CA GLY A 60 5.18 6.22 32.65
C GLY A 60 4.19 5.44 31.79
N GLN A 61 4.12 4.11 31.90
CA GLN A 61 3.42 3.23 30.94
C GLN A 61 3.84 3.51 29.50
N THR A 62 5.15 3.66 29.27
CA THR A 62 5.73 4.07 27.99
C THR A 62 6.51 2.92 27.40
N VAL A 63 6.17 2.54 26.17
CA VAL A 63 6.99 1.66 25.34
C VAL A 63 7.88 2.52 24.47
N THR A 64 9.18 2.19 24.41
CA THR A 64 10.12 2.80 23.47
C THR A 64 10.65 1.73 22.54
N VAL A 65 10.28 1.84 21.27
CA VAL A 65 10.78 0.98 20.18
C VAL A 65 12.04 1.61 19.59
N THR A 66 13.06 0.81 19.39
CA THR A 66 14.33 1.20 18.75
C THR A 66 14.67 0.25 17.61
N TRP A 67 15.52 0.70 16.68
CA TRP A 67 16.03 -0.11 15.57
C TRP A 67 17.48 0.28 15.25
N ASN A 68 18.14 -0.55 14.44
CA ASN A 68 19.50 -0.29 13.99
C ASN A 68 19.56 1.02 13.19
N PRO A 69 20.66 1.80 13.32
CA PRO A 69 20.90 2.95 12.46
C PRO A 69 20.88 2.59 10.98
N GLN A 70 20.51 3.57 10.17
CA GLN A 70 20.62 3.49 8.72
C GLN A 70 22.07 3.17 8.33
N ASP A 71 22.24 2.24 7.39
CA ASP A 71 23.54 1.98 6.77
C ASP A 71 24.04 3.30 6.15
N PRO A 72 25.28 3.74 6.41
CA PRO A 72 25.82 4.96 5.80
C PRO A 72 25.77 4.99 4.26
N ALA A 73 25.71 3.83 3.60
CA ALA A 73 25.57 3.71 2.15
C ALA A 73 24.10 3.79 1.67
N ASP A 74 23.11 3.74 2.56
CA ASP A 74 21.71 3.93 2.20
C ASP A 74 21.44 5.41 1.90
N THR A 75 21.18 5.70 0.64
CA THR A 75 20.82 7.05 0.16
C THR A 75 19.33 7.18 -0.18
N LEU A 76 18.54 6.11 0.02
CA LEU A 76 17.14 6.06 -0.36
C LEU A 76 16.21 6.39 0.81
N THR A 77 16.56 5.97 2.03
CA THR A 77 15.79 6.28 3.23
C THR A 77 15.91 7.77 3.56
N ARG A 78 14.77 8.46 3.57
CA ARG A 78 14.66 9.86 3.99
C ARG A 78 14.28 9.98 5.46
N ASN A 79 13.34 9.15 5.90
CA ASN A 79 12.78 9.18 7.25
C ASN A 79 12.04 7.87 7.53
N TYR A 80 11.54 7.73 8.75
CA TYR A 80 10.73 6.58 9.16
C TYR A 80 9.30 6.97 9.53
N ARG A 81 8.39 5.98 9.49
CA ARG A 81 7.01 6.07 9.97
C ARG A 81 6.66 4.86 10.84
N PRO A 82 5.96 5.03 11.97
CA PRO A 82 5.48 3.90 12.74
C PRO A 82 4.18 3.37 12.13
N GLY A 83 4.07 2.05 12.06
CA GLY A 83 2.85 1.35 11.73
C GLY A 83 2.34 0.54 12.91
N LEU A 84 1.05 0.68 13.18
CA LEU A 84 0.32 -0.12 14.18
C LEU A 84 -0.51 -1.15 13.43
N CYS A 85 -0.18 -2.41 13.60
CA CYS A 85 -0.86 -3.51 12.93
C CYS A 85 -2.09 -3.93 13.73
N GLY A 86 -3.06 -4.54 13.03
CA GLY A 86 -4.31 -5.01 13.63
C GLY A 86 -4.09 -6.02 14.77
N PRO A 87 -5.16 -6.60 15.32
CA PRO A 87 -5.09 -7.41 16.54
C PRO A 87 -4.23 -8.68 16.39
N THR A 88 -3.76 -9.02 15.19
CA THR A 88 -2.77 -10.07 14.94
C THR A 88 -1.57 -9.55 14.13
N PRO A 89 -0.38 -10.19 14.22
CA PRO A 89 0.81 -9.74 13.49
C PRO A 89 0.69 -9.73 11.96
N GLN A 90 -0.25 -10.50 11.41
CA GLN A 90 -0.46 -10.67 9.97
C GLN A 90 -1.43 -9.62 9.41
N ASP A 91 -2.17 -8.93 10.28
CA ASP A 91 -3.11 -7.91 9.86
C ASP A 91 -2.39 -6.70 9.24
N PRO A 92 -3.03 -6.00 8.29
CA PRO A 92 -2.46 -4.79 7.73
C PRO A 92 -2.20 -3.75 8.81
N CYS A 93 -1.18 -2.92 8.59
CA CYS A 93 -0.80 -1.88 9.53
C CYS A 93 -1.35 -0.52 9.11
N PHE A 94 -1.93 0.20 10.06
CA PHE A 94 -2.18 1.61 9.93
C PHE A 94 -0.86 2.36 10.08
N ILE A 95 -0.46 3.09 9.04
CA ILE A 95 0.79 3.86 9.00
C ILE A 95 0.48 5.26 9.54
N ALA A 96 1.03 5.58 10.70
CA ALA A 96 0.77 6.88 11.31
C ALA A 96 1.47 8.01 10.51
N PRO A 97 0.88 9.22 10.48
CA PRO A 97 1.47 10.36 9.78
C PRO A 97 2.74 10.91 10.48
N HIS A 98 3.08 10.39 11.66
CA HIS A 98 4.27 10.79 12.42
C HIS A 98 5.56 10.46 11.65
N VAL A 99 6.39 11.48 11.43
CA VAL A 99 7.70 11.36 10.78
C VAL A 99 8.77 11.25 11.85
N ILE A 100 9.64 10.26 11.72
CA ILE A 100 10.74 10.00 12.64
C ILE A 100 12.06 10.16 11.89
N LEU A 101 12.94 11.01 12.41
CA LEU A 101 14.28 11.26 11.84
C LEU A 101 15.40 10.49 12.57
N GLY A 102 15.10 9.98 13.77
CA GLY A 102 16.02 9.15 14.55
C GLY A 102 15.69 7.67 14.43
N THR A 103 16.21 6.89 15.37
CA THR A 103 16.06 5.43 15.45
C THR A 103 15.16 4.98 16.60
N SER A 104 14.25 5.84 17.05
CA SER A 104 13.37 5.56 18.19
C SER A 104 11.96 6.11 18.00
N TYR A 105 10.97 5.36 18.47
CA TYR A 105 9.57 5.75 18.54
C TYR A 105 8.96 5.33 19.88
N SER A 106 8.21 6.21 20.54
CA SER A 106 7.59 5.89 21.83
C SER A 106 6.08 6.08 21.79
N PHE A 107 5.35 5.22 22.52
CA PHE A 107 3.91 5.30 22.67
C PHE A 107 3.47 4.79 24.04
N LYS A 108 2.26 5.17 24.46
CA LYS A 108 1.68 4.70 25.73
C LYS A 108 1.01 3.34 25.56
N LYS A 109 1.23 2.45 26.52
CA LYS A 109 0.56 1.15 26.60
C LYS A 109 0.39 0.75 28.06
N ALA A 110 -0.85 0.51 28.46
CA ALA A 110 -1.15 0.00 29.79
C ALA A 110 -0.69 -1.47 29.92
N PRO A 111 -0.19 -1.89 31.10
CA PRO A 111 0.26 -3.25 31.33
C PRO A 111 -0.91 -4.25 31.35
N GLY A 112 -0.65 -5.50 30.99
CA GLY A 112 -1.65 -6.57 31.00
C GLY A 112 -2.73 -6.46 29.92
N THR A 113 -2.58 -5.53 28.98
CA THR A 113 -3.46 -5.38 27.82
C THR A 113 -2.98 -6.21 26.63
N ALA A 114 -3.87 -6.48 25.68
CA ALA A 114 -3.55 -7.25 24.47
C ALA A 114 -2.25 -6.77 23.79
N PRO A 115 -1.45 -7.68 23.19
CA PRO A 115 -0.19 -7.31 22.54
C PRO A 115 -0.38 -6.21 21.50
N ALA A 116 0.61 -5.32 21.39
CA ALA A 116 0.67 -4.38 20.27
C ALA A 116 1.64 -4.90 19.21
N TYR A 117 1.29 -4.77 17.95
CA TYR A 117 2.12 -5.21 16.82
C TYR A 117 2.59 -3.99 16.06
N ILE A 118 3.91 -3.78 16.04
CA ILE A 118 4.53 -2.56 15.53
C ILE A 118 5.43 -2.91 14.34
N LYS A 119 5.35 -2.09 13.29
CA LYS A 119 6.33 -2.06 12.21
C LYS A 119 6.90 -0.66 12.09
N ILE A 120 8.16 -0.56 11.71
CA ILE A 120 8.77 0.72 11.32
C ILE A 120 8.97 0.68 9.81
N TYR A 121 8.52 1.72 9.13
CA TYR A 121 8.62 1.84 7.68
C TYR A 121 9.70 2.86 7.34
N ALA A 122 10.68 2.46 6.54
CA ALA A 122 11.56 3.41 5.86
C ALA A 122 10.79 4.06 4.70
N GLU A 123 10.86 5.38 4.59
CA GLU A 123 10.19 6.17 3.57
C GLU A 123 11.22 6.82 2.65
N THR A 124 11.01 6.70 1.33
CA THR A 124 11.81 7.41 0.33
C THR A 124 11.31 8.83 0.10
N ALA A 125 12.07 9.64 -0.65
CA ALA A 125 11.63 10.99 -1.05
C ALA A 125 10.32 11.01 -1.88
N THR A 126 9.96 9.89 -2.51
CA THR A 126 8.72 9.72 -3.28
C THR A 126 7.63 8.97 -2.50
N HIS A 127 7.73 8.93 -1.16
CA HIS A 127 6.74 8.31 -0.28
C HIS A 127 6.55 6.80 -0.48
N THR A 128 7.55 6.11 -1.03
CA THR A 128 7.54 4.65 -1.08
C THR A 128 7.97 4.10 0.28
N LEU A 129 7.19 3.15 0.80
CA LEU A 129 7.37 2.63 2.16
C LEU A 129 7.85 1.17 2.13
N THR A 130 8.90 0.90 2.88
CA THR A 130 9.41 -0.47 3.12
C THR A 130 9.33 -0.77 4.61
N GLY A 131 8.48 -1.72 4.99
CA GLY A 131 8.27 -2.09 6.39
C GLY A 131 9.30 -3.08 6.92
N SER A 132 9.64 -2.94 8.19
CA SER A 132 10.43 -3.91 8.97
C SER A 132 9.72 -5.26 9.13
N GLN A 133 10.33 -6.20 9.86
CA GLN A 133 9.59 -7.29 10.49
C GLN A 133 8.61 -6.73 11.55
N THR A 134 7.54 -7.47 11.82
CA THR A 134 6.58 -7.09 12.88
C THR A 134 7.18 -7.37 14.26
N LEU A 135 7.25 -6.34 15.10
CA LEU A 135 7.63 -6.42 16.50
C LEU A 135 6.37 -6.63 17.35
N THR A 136 6.33 -7.71 18.14
CA THR A 136 5.30 -7.91 19.16
C THR A 136 5.73 -7.27 20.47
N VAL A 137 4.87 -6.44 21.03
CA VAL A 137 5.08 -5.73 22.30
C VAL A 137 4.10 -6.25 23.35
N THR A 138 4.65 -6.86 24.40
CA THR A 138 3.92 -7.35 25.58
C THR A 138 4.52 -6.75 26.85
N VAL A 139 3.68 -6.09 27.66
CA VAL A 139 4.06 -5.39 28.89
C VAL A 139 2.98 -5.53 29.95
#